data_AF-A0A660NVC3-F1
#
_entry.id   AF-A0A660NVC3-F1
#
_cell.length_a   1.000
_cell.length_b   1.000
_cell.length_c   1.000
_cell.angle_alpha   90.00
_cell.angle_beta   90.00
_cell.angle_gamma   90.00
#
_symmetry.space_group_name_H-M   'P 1'
#
loop_
_entity.id
_entity.type
_entity.pdbx_description
1 polymer ?
#
loop_
_entity_poly.entity_id
_entity_poly.type
_entity_poly.pdbx_seq_one_letter_code
_entity_poly.pdbx_strand_id
1 'polypeptide(L)'
;YVNRNLKNSTSPEAGTLEVMHNKAVAIPPHVGVEVTANFTDNTKKVIDAKASTTFFADEQGLKYKISYVLIENGIKGYKQANNYSGGSRGQMGGFENLPGYASIDMDHVARMNYSYYGVDGSIPRSVKADETIDYAARLEVPGNVQNADNLYLVALLLNSKGEIENAAETKVEPYTPTSITENSTLLVPEFTFANGTLNVNGFVGKVFIYNIYGVEVPNHAIPSGVYIIKCVDGGKTFVKKMVLK
;
A
#
# COMPACT_ATOMS: atom_id res chain seq x y z
N TYR A 1 -18.64 18.43 11.10
CA TYR A 1 -17.38 18.29 11.88
C TYR A 1 -17.64 18.40 13.36
N VAL A 2 -17.67 17.28 14.07
CA VAL A 2 -17.89 17.24 15.52
C VAL A 2 -16.63 17.67 16.29
N ASN A 3 -15.43 17.25 15.87
CA ASN A 3 -14.19 17.45 16.66
C ASN A 3 -13.29 18.61 16.21
N ARG A 4 -13.72 19.47 15.28
CA ARG A 4 -12.94 20.66 14.83
C ARG A 4 -13.74 21.94 14.67
N ASN A 5 -15.04 21.93 14.97
CA ASN A 5 -15.82 23.15 15.02
C ASN A 5 -15.84 23.67 16.46
N LEU A 6 -15.03 24.71 16.73
CA LEU A 6 -14.98 25.35 18.06
C LEU A 6 -16.33 25.93 18.51
N LYS A 7 -17.28 26.15 17.59
CA LYS A 7 -18.65 26.58 17.92
C LYS A 7 -19.54 25.43 18.40
N ASN A 8 -19.12 24.19 18.20
CA ASN A 8 -19.80 22.98 18.65
C ASN A 8 -18.84 22.16 19.53
N SER A 9 -18.22 22.80 20.54
CA SER A 9 -17.44 22.04 21.51
C SER A 9 -18.37 21.07 22.25
N THR A 10 -18.00 19.80 22.25
CA THR A 10 -18.76 18.74 22.88
C THR A 10 -17.92 18.15 24.00
N SER A 11 -18.55 17.67 25.08
CA SER A 11 -17.81 17.00 26.16
C SER A 11 -17.03 15.81 25.58
N PRO A 12 -15.76 15.59 25.96
CA PRO A 12 -14.98 14.43 25.52
C PRO A 12 -15.42 13.12 26.20
N GLU A 13 -16.50 13.14 26.99
CA GLU A 13 -17.11 11.96 27.59
C GLU A 13 -17.56 10.96 26.51
N ALA A 14 -17.32 9.66 26.77
CA ALA A 14 -17.62 8.58 25.84
C ALA A 14 -19.06 8.62 25.31
N GLY A 15 -20.06 8.78 26.20
CA GLY A 15 -21.47 8.84 25.77
C GLY A 15 -21.78 10.03 24.88
N THR A 16 -21.11 11.16 25.09
CA THR A 16 -21.27 12.35 24.25
C THR A 16 -20.66 12.12 22.86
N LEU A 17 -19.46 11.53 22.81
CA LEU A 17 -18.78 11.18 21.56
C LEU A 17 -19.57 10.14 20.76
N GLU A 18 -20.13 9.14 21.42
CA GLU A 18 -20.96 8.10 20.80
C GLU A 18 -22.23 8.70 20.15
N VAL A 19 -22.93 9.60 20.85
CA VAL A 19 -24.11 10.28 20.28
C VAL A 19 -23.73 11.08 19.03
N MET A 20 -22.60 11.78 19.07
CA MET A 20 -22.11 12.55 17.93
C MET A 20 -21.68 11.66 16.76
N HIS A 21 -21.00 10.55 17.05
CA HIS A 21 -20.65 9.52 16.07
C HIS A 21 -21.91 8.99 15.38
N ASN A 22 -22.91 8.57 16.15
CA ASN A 22 -24.14 7.98 15.61
C ASN A 22 -24.92 8.98 14.75
N LYS A 23 -24.90 10.27 15.10
CA LYS A 23 -25.45 11.34 14.24
C LYS A 23 -24.71 11.46 12.91
N ALA A 24 -23.38 11.30 12.90
CA ALA A 24 -22.60 11.36 11.68
C ALA A 24 -22.83 10.13 10.79
N VAL A 25 -22.86 8.93 11.38
CA VAL A 25 -23.09 7.66 10.67
C VAL A 25 -24.50 7.56 10.07
N ALA A 26 -25.49 8.21 10.68
CA ALA A 26 -26.85 8.24 10.16
C ALA A 26 -27.01 9.09 8.87
N ILE A 27 -26.02 9.90 8.51
CA ILE A 27 -26.01 10.68 7.28
C ILE A 27 -25.48 9.77 6.16
N PRO A 28 -26.28 9.45 5.13
CA PRO A 28 -25.80 8.63 4.01
C PRO A 28 -24.60 9.31 3.34
N PRO A 29 -23.50 8.58 3.06
CA PRO A 29 -22.38 9.15 2.34
C PRO A 29 -22.79 9.52 0.92
N HIS A 30 -22.28 10.63 0.41
CA HIS A 30 -22.50 11.04 -0.99
C HIS A 30 -21.61 10.25 -1.97
N VAL A 31 -20.50 9.72 -1.46
CA VAL A 31 -19.46 9.05 -2.23
C VAL A 31 -18.84 7.96 -1.36
N GLY A 32 -18.73 6.75 -1.90
CA GLY A 32 -18.00 5.65 -1.28
C GLY A 32 -16.49 5.82 -1.46
N VAL A 33 -15.71 5.40 -0.47
CA VAL A 33 -14.25 5.37 -0.53
C VAL A 33 -13.80 4.01 -0.01
N GLU A 34 -12.88 3.38 -0.73
CA GLU A 34 -12.15 2.20 -0.32
C GLU A 34 -10.66 2.43 -0.52
N VAL A 35 -9.83 1.72 0.22
CA VAL A 35 -8.38 1.80 0.09
C VAL A 35 -7.74 0.42 0.22
N THR A 36 -6.73 0.17 -0.60
CA THR A 36 -5.83 -0.98 -0.50
C THR A 36 -4.40 -0.49 -0.39
N ALA A 37 -3.58 -1.21 0.37
CA ALA A 37 -2.18 -0.88 0.57
C ALA A 37 -1.37 -2.16 0.77
N ASN A 38 -0.31 -2.33 -0.03
CA ASN A 38 0.60 -3.47 0.07
C ASN A 38 2.04 -2.97 -0.02
N PHE A 39 2.96 -3.57 0.73
CA PHE A 39 4.37 -3.32 0.47
C PHE A 39 4.78 -3.81 -0.92
N THR A 40 5.64 -3.06 -1.59
CA THR A 40 6.14 -3.44 -2.93
C THR A 40 7.14 -4.59 -2.89
N ASP A 41 7.79 -4.79 -1.74
CA ASP A 41 8.78 -5.82 -1.49
C ASP A 41 8.95 -6.07 0.02
N ASN A 42 9.79 -7.05 0.37
CA ASN A 42 10.10 -7.40 1.75
C ASN A 42 10.96 -6.36 2.51
N THR A 43 11.49 -5.33 1.83
CA THR A 43 12.22 -4.24 2.49
C THR A 43 11.29 -3.27 3.21
N LYS A 44 9.98 -3.29 2.89
CA LYS A 44 8.94 -2.46 3.50
C LYS A 44 9.22 -0.96 3.42
N LYS A 45 9.91 -0.52 2.37
CA LYS A 45 10.27 0.89 2.16
C LYS A 45 9.27 1.65 1.29
N VAL A 46 8.50 0.94 0.48
CA VAL A 46 7.54 1.53 -0.44
C VAL A 46 6.24 0.73 -0.37
N ILE A 47 5.12 1.44 -0.45
CA ILE A 47 3.77 0.91 -0.45
C ILE A 47 3.14 1.21 -1.82
N ASP A 48 2.59 0.19 -2.48
CA ASP A 48 1.63 0.38 -3.57
C ASP A 48 0.25 0.61 -2.94
N ALA A 49 -0.25 1.84 -3.07
CA ALA A 49 -1.53 2.28 -2.53
C ALA A 49 -2.54 2.50 -3.66
N LYS A 50 -3.80 2.15 -3.41
CA LYS A 50 -4.91 2.46 -4.33
C LYS A 50 -6.15 2.86 -3.54
N ALA A 51 -6.69 4.02 -3.85
CA ALA A 51 -7.98 4.50 -3.38
C ALA A 51 -8.99 4.32 -4.51
N SER A 52 -10.14 3.77 -4.17
CA SER A 52 -11.26 3.56 -5.09
C SER A 52 -12.44 4.37 -4.59
N THR A 53 -13.01 5.21 -5.45
CA THR A 53 -14.13 6.07 -5.11
C THR A 53 -15.32 5.80 -6.01
N THR A 54 -16.52 5.77 -5.45
CA THR A 54 -17.76 5.46 -6.19
C THR A 54 -18.83 6.47 -5.81
N PHE A 55 -19.30 7.24 -6.79
CA PHE A 55 -20.30 8.28 -6.59
C PHE A 55 -21.71 7.72 -6.82
N PHE A 56 -22.69 8.11 -6.01
CA PHE A 56 -24.07 7.61 -6.13
C PHE A 56 -24.88 8.27 -7.26
N ALA A 57 -24.37 9.34 -7.85
CA ALA A 57 -25.04 10.10 -8.90
C ALA A 57 -24.05 10.59 -9.95
N ASP A 58 -24.57 10.90 -11.14
CA ASP A 58 -23.81 11.61 -12.16
C ASP A 58 -23.48 13.03 -11.66
N GLU A 59 -22.21 13.39 -11.70
CA GLU A 59 -21.75 14.70 -11.25
C GLU A 59 -20.77 15.32 -12.25
N GLN A 60 -20.81 16.65 -12.34
CA GLN A 60 -19.93 17.44 -13.19
C GLN A 60 -19.35 18.63 -12.44
N GLY A 61 -18.21 19.13 -12.91
CA GLY A 61 -17.51 20.23 -12.26
C GLY A 61 -16.85 19.85 -10.93
N LEU A 62 -16.65 18.55 -10.68
CA LEU A 62 -16.06 18.03 -9.46
C LEU A 62 -14.66 18.58 -9.23
N LYS A 63 -14.34 18.86 -7.97
CA LYS A 63 -13.01 19.28 -7.53
C LYS A 63 -12.54 18.47 -6.32
N TYR A 64 -12.94 17.20 -6.30
CA TYR A 64 -12.51 16.26 -5.28
C TYR A 64 -11.05 15.85 -5.49
N LYS A 65 -10.35 15.53 -4.40
CA LYS A 65 -8.94 15.09 -4.43
C LYS A 65 -8.68 14.03 -3.37
N ILE A 66 -7.81 13.08 -3.69
CA ILE A 66 -7.31 12.08 -2.74
C ILE A 66 -6.07 12.60 -2.02
N SER A 67 -6.03 12.41 -0.69
CA SER A 67 -4.84 12.54 0.16
C SER A 67 -4.65 11.22 0.92
N TYR A 68 -3.40 10.79 1.12
CA TYR A 68 -3.10 9.61 1.93
C TYR A 68 -2.42 9.98 3.24
N VAL A 69 -2.72 9.25 4.31
CA VAL A 69 -2.03 9.36 5.60
C VAL A 69 -1.55 7.98 6.02
N LEU A 70 -0.24 7.84 6.25
CA LEU A 70 0.34 6.64 6.83
C LEU A 70 0.30 6.77 8.35
N ILE A 71 -0.24 5.75 9.00
CA ILE A 71 -0.47 5.66 10.42
C ILE A 71 0.25 4.44 10.99
N GLU A 72 0.75 4.55 12.22
CA GLU A 72 1.35 3.45 12.96
C GLU A 72 0.69 3.25 14.32
N ASN A 73 0.40 1.98 14.63
CA ASN A 73 -0.17 1.55 15.89
C ASN A 73 0.90 0.93 16.80
N GLY A 74 0.63 0.89 18.11
CA GLY A 74 1.50 0.27 19.10
C GLY A 74 2.84 0.96 19.29
N ILE A 75 2.90 2.29 19.07
CA ILE A 75 4.09 3.09 19.34
C ILE A 75 4.36 3.11 20.84
N LYS A 76 5.61 2.82 21.23
CA LYS A 76 6.04 2.83 22.62
C LYS A 76 7.19 3.77 22.87
N GLY A 77 7.42 4.07 24.14
CA GLY A 77 8.55 4.87 24.60
C GLY A 77 8.42 6.38 24.38
N TYR A 78 7.34 6.84 23.75
CA TYR A 78 7.03 8.27 23.67
C TYR A 78 6.48 8.75 25.00
N LYS A 79 7.01 9.90 25.44
CA LYS A 79 6.59 10.55 26.67
C LYS A 79 5.84 11.83 26.35
N GLN A 80 4.70 12.03 27.00
CA GLN A 80 3.94 13.26 26.91
C GLN A 80 4.02 14.02 28.22
N ALA A 81 4.08 15.36 28.10
CA ALA A 81 3.99 16.23 29.26
C ALA A 81 2.61 16.06 29.92
N ASN A 82 2.62 15.77 31.22
CA ASN A 82 1.43 15.50 32.00
C ASN A 82 1.19 16.63 33.00
N ASN A 83 0.27 17.52 32.65
CA ASN A 83 -0.05 18.70 33.44
C ASN A 83 -0.89 18.40 34.70
N TYR A 84 -1.36 17.15 34.87
CA TYR A 84 -2.13 16.68 36.02
C TYR A 84 -1.27 15.96 37.06
N SER A 85 0.01 15.67 36.75
CA SER A 85 0.95 15.01 37.66
C SER A 85 0.93 15.62 39.07
N GLY A 86 0.73 14.79 40.08
CA GLY A 86 0.69 15.19 41.49
C GLY A 86 -0.67 15.72 41.97
N GLY A 87 -1.70 15.71 41.12
CA GLY A 87 -3.11 15.90 41.51
C GLY A 87 -3.55 17.30 41.91
N SER A 88 -2.66 18.30 41.86
CA SER A 88 -3.00 19.69 42.22
C SER A 88 -4.08 20.32 41.33
N ARG A 89 -4.33 19.76 40.14
CA ARG A 89 -5.37 20.17 39.19
C ARG A 89 -6.65 19.31 39.24
N GLY A 90 -6.77 18.46 40.26
CA GLY A 90 -7.87 17.50 40.39
C GLY A 90 -7.62 16.18 39.66
N GLN A 91 -8.63 15.32 39.67
CA GLN A 91 -8.57 13.98 39.07
C GLN A 91 -8.69 14.05 37.54
N MET A 92 -7.89 13.24 36.85
CA MET A 92 -7.86 13.12 35.39
C MET A 92 -7.62 11.67 35.00
N GLY A 93 -8.59 10.79 35.27
CA GLY A 93 -8.56 9.41 34.78
C GLY A 93 -7.31 8.61 35.15
N GLY A 94 -6.65 8.94 36.28
CA GLY A 94 -5.43 8.29 36.74
C GLY A 94 -4.14 8.99 36.30
N PHE A 95 -4.18 9.95 35.37
CA PHE A 95 -3.02 10.75 34.98
C PHE A 95 -2.45 11.57 36.13
N GLU A 96 -3.27 11.93 37.11
CA GLU A 96 -2.80 12.60 38.32
C GLU A 96 -1.78 11.79 39.12
N ASN A 97 -1.81 10.46 38.97
CA ASN A 97 -0.92 9.51 39.64
C ASN A 97 0.32 9.18 38.79
N LEU A 98 0.41 9.68 37.56
CA LEU A 98 1.55 9.48 36.67
C LEU A 98 2.58 10.62 36.84
N PRO A 99 3.86 10.39 36.50
CA PRO A 99 4.89 11.43 36.53
C PRO A 99 4.58 12.60 35.58
N GLY A 100 5.30 13.72 35.77
CA GLY A 100 5.20 14.91 34.91
C GLY A 100 5.52 14.67 33.43
N TYR A 101 6.21 13.58 33.13
CA TYR A 101 6.31 13.00 31.79
C TYR A 101 5.86 11.54 31.84
N ALA A 102 4.68 11.25 31.29
CA ALA A 102 4.10 9.93 31.27
C ALA A 102 4.47 9.20 29.97
N SER A 103 4.90 7.94 30.07
CA SER A 103 5.02 7.06 28.91
C SER A 103 3.62 6.60 28.52
N ILE A 104 3.26 6.77 27.26
CA ILE A 104 1.93 6.40 26.76
C ILE A 104 2.15 5.55 25.52
N ASP A 105 1.54 4.37 25.50
CA ASP A 105 1.46 3.57 24.29
C ASP A 105 0.45 4.25 23.36
N MET A 106 0.86 4.55 22.13
CA MET A 106 0.07 5.35 21.21
C MET A 106 -0.35 4.50 20.00
N ASP A 107 -1.66 4.54 19.73
CA ASP A 107 -2.22 4.08 18.47
C ASP A 107 -2.59 5.27 17.58
N HIS A 108 -2.78 4.98 16.31
CA HIS A 108 -3.11 5.89 15.24
C HIS A 108 -2.16 7.09 15.08
N VAL A 109 -0.86 6.87 15.26
CA VAL A 109 0.16 7.92 15.11
C VAL A 109 0.43 8.18 13.62
N ALA A 110 0.04 9.36 13.13
CA ALA A 110 0.36 9.78 11.76
C ALA A 110 1.89 9.91 11.57
N ARG A 111 2.44 9.07 10.70
CA ARG A 111 3.86 9.03 10.35
C ARG A 111 4.19 9.90 9.14
N MET A 112 3.25 9.98 8.20
CA MET A 112 3.39 10.77 6.98
C MET A 112 2.02 11.20 6.45
N ASN A 113 1.98 12.38 5.84
CA ASN A 113 0.88 12.77 4.97
C ASN A 113 1.43 12.91 3.55
N TYR A 114 0.79 12.24 2.60
CA TYR A 114 1.10 12.35 1.18
C TYR A 114 0.05 13.25 0.55
N SER A 115 0.49 14.45 0.18
CA SER A 115 -0.32 15.51 -0.44
C SER A 115 -1.41 16.05 0.47
N TYR A 116 -1.05 16.98 1.36
CA TYR A 116 -1.96 17.55 2.37
C TYR A 116 -3.22 18.20 1.78
N TYR A 117 -3.07 18.90 0.65
CA TYR A 117 -4.18 19.52 -0.08
C TYR A 117 -4.85 18.58 -1.09
N GLY A 118 -4.50 17.29 -1.05
CA GLY A 118 -4.88 16.28 -2.04
C GLY A 118 -4.15 16.42 -3.37
N VAL A 119 -4.20 15.38 -4.19
CA VAL A 119 -3.55 15.32 -5.51
C VAL A 119 -4.50 15.83 -6.58
N ASP A 120 -4.08 16.84 -7.34
CA ASP A 120 -4.84 17.33 -8.50
C ASP A 120 -5.01 16.24 -9.56
N GLY A 121 -6.24 16.10 -10.06
CA GLY A 121 -6.56 15.09 -11.08
C GLY A 121 -6.70 13.66 -10.57
N SER A 122 -6.59 13.42 -9.26
CA SER A 122 -6.88 12.10 -8.67
C SER A 122 -8.33 11.67 -8.81
N ILE A 123 -9.26 12.63 -8.94
CA ILE A 123 -10.66 12.42 -9.31
C ILE A 123 -10.95 13.26 -10.57
N PRO A 124 -11.62 12.71 -11.59
CA PRO A 124 -11.98 13.46 -12.78
C PRO A 124 -13.02 14.55 -12.45
N ARG A 125 -13.11 15.54 -13.34
CA ARG A 125 -14.09 16.65 -13.24
C ARG A 125 -15.53 16.19 -13.42
N SER A 126 -15.75 14.99 -13.92
CA SER A 126 -17.05 14.39 -14.16
C SER A 126 -17.00 12.90 -13.90
N VAL A 127 -18.05 12.36 -13.28
CA VAL A 127 -18.23 10.95 -12.97
C VAL A 127 -19.66 10.55 -13.32
N LYS A 128 -19.89 9.25 -13.50
CA LYS A 128 -21.23 8.69 -13.57
C LYS A 128 -21.56 7.95 -12.27
N ALA A 129 -22.85 7.84 -12.00
CA ALA A 129 -23.34 7.03 -10.90
C ALA A 129 -22.79 5.60 -10.99
N ASP A 130 -22.38 5.07 -9.84
CA ASP A 130 -21.90 3.70 -9.63
C ASP A 130 -20.63 3.32 -10.39
N GLU A 131 -19.96 4.25 -11.08
CA GLU A 131 -18.63 4.02 -11.66
C GLU A 131 -17.54 4.21 -10.60
N THR A 132 -16.65 3.23 -10.48
CA THR A 132 -15.48 3.31 -9.59
C THR A 132 -14.32 4.03 -10.27
N ILE A 133 -13.80 5.06 -9.61
CA ILE A 133 -12.60 5.79 -10.00
C ILE A 133 -11.45 5.38 -9.09
N ASP A 134 -10.38 4.88 -9.69
CA ASP A 134 -9.16 4.47 -9.00
C ASP A 134 -8.07 5.53 -9.09
N TYR A 135 -7.47 5.85 -7.94
CA TYR A 135 -6.22 6.62 -7.85
C TYR A 135 -5.14 5.79 -7.16
N ALA A 136 -4.12 5.38 -7.93
CA ALA A 136 -2.98 4.63 -7.42
C ALA A 136 -1.75 5.51 -7.22
N ALA A 137 -0.98 5.22 -6.18
CA ALA A 137 0.26 5.92 -5.87
C ALA A 137 1.29 4.99 -5.20
N ARG A 138 2.57 5.28 -5.40
CA ARG A 138 3.67 4.69 -4.63
C ARG A 138 4.07 5.63 -3.51
N LEU A 139 4.05 5.12 -2.28
CA LEU A 139 4.25 5.91 -1.08
C LEU A 139 5.50 5.42 -0.34
N GLU A 140 6.44 6.32 -0.07
CA GLU A 140 7.66 6.00 0.69
C GLU A 140 7.36 5.91 2.19
N VAL A 141 7.84 4.85 2.84
CA VAL A 141 7.72 4.67 4.29
C VAL A 141 8.81 5.48 4.99
N PRO A 142 8.45 6.41 5.91
CA PRO A 142 9.43 7.21 6.63
C PRO A 142 10.37 6.35 7.49
N GLY A 143 11.66 6.69 7.51
CA GLY A 143 12.67 5.94 8.26
C GLY A 143 12.54 5.98 9.79
N ASN A 144 11.62 6.79 10.34
CA ASN A 144 11.39 6.87 11.78
C ASN A 144 10.38 5.84 12.29
N VAL A 145 9.69 5.10 11.41
CA VAL A 145 8.72 4.03 11.77
C VAL A 145 9.37 3.03 12.73
N GLN A 146 8.70 2.68 13.83
CA GLN A 146 9.24 1.73 14.82
C GLN A 146 8.91 0.28 14.43
N ASN A 147 7.70 0.05 13.93
CA ASN A 147 7.17 -1.24 13.56
C ASN A 147 6.41 -1.19 12.23
N ALA A 148 7.09 -1.58 11.15
CA ALA A 148 6.50 -1.60 9.81
C ALA A 148 5.37 -2.62 9.64
N ASP A 149 5.24 -3.63 10.53
CA ASP A 149 4.14 -4.61 10.49
C ASP A 149 2.83 -4.07 11.07
N ASN A 150 2.86 -2.90 11.71
CA ASN A 150 1.69 -2.28 12.33
C ASN A 150 1.35 -0.93 11.69
N LEU A 151 1.50 -0.86 10.36
CA LEU A 151 1.16 0.29 9.55
C LEU A 151 -0.25 0.16 8.96
N TYR A 152 -0.95 1.29 8.92
CA TYR A 152 -2.26 1.47 8.33
C TYR A 152 -2.23 2.67 7.37
N LEU A 153 -2.95 2.57 6.26
CA LEU A 153 -3.09 3.66 5.30
C LEU A 153 -4.52 4.18 5.30
N VAL A 154 -4.66 5.48 5.47
CA VAL A 154 -5.95 6.18 5.35
C VAL A 154 -5.99 6.94 4.03
N ALA A 155 -7.01 6.69 3.22
CA ALA A 155 -7.36 7.52 2.08
C ALA A 155 -8.41 8.55 2.53
N LEU A 156 -8.14 9.83 2.29
CA LEU A 156 -9.04 10.94 2.55
C LEU A 156 -9.52 11.53 1.23
N LEU A 157 -10.83 11.55 1.01
CA LEU A 157 -11.44 12.25 -0.11
C LEU A 157 -11.78 13.68 0.30
N LEU A 158 -11.04 14.65 -0.23
CA LEU A 158 -11.20 16.06 0.06
C LEU A 158 -12.11 16.72 -0.97
N ASN A 159 -13.09 17.49 -0.53
CA ASN A 159 -13.96 18.28 -1.40
C ASN A 159 -13.28 19.61 -1.83
N SER A 160 -13.98 20.43 -2.61
CA SER A 160 -13.43 21.68 -3.14
C SER A 160 -13.01 22.71 -2.08
N LYS A 161 -13.47 22.56 -0.83
CA LYS A 161 -13.14 23.43 0.30
C LYS A 161 -11.99 22.87 1.15
N GLY A 162 -11.48 21.68 0.81
CA GLY A 162 -10.49 20.95 1.61
C GLY A 162 -11.08 20.22 2.82
N GLU A 163 -12.41 20.06 2.88
CA GLU A 163 -13.09 19.28 3.90
C GLU A 163 -13.08 17.80 3.49
N ILE A 164 -12.95 16.89 4.45
CA ILE A 164 -13.02 15.45 4.22
C ILE A 164 -14.49 15.09 4.01
N GLU A 165 -14.82 14.66 2.80
CA GLU A 165 -16.16 14.21 2.41
C GLU A 165 -16.39 12.77 2.89
N ASN A 166 -15.40 11.91 2.69
CA ASN A 166 -15.37 10.55 3.17
C ASN A 166 -13.92 10.04 3.29
N ALA A 167 -13.72 8.93 3.97
CA ALA A 167 -12.41 8.32 4.17
C ALA A 167 -12.52 6.80 4.30
N ALA A 168 -11.42 6.11 4.01
CA ALA A 168 -11.27 4.69 4.27
C ALA A 168 -9.90 4.41 4.87
N GLU A 169 -9.82 3.39 5.71
CA GLU A 169 -8.58 2.89 6.30
C GLU A 169 -8.39 1.42 5.93
N THR A 170 -7.14 1.03 5.69
CA THR A 170 -6.75 -0.37 5.57
C THR A 170 -5.45 -0.60 6.30
N LYS A 171 -5.24 -1.83 6.78
CA LYS A 171 -3.91 -2.30 7.15
C LYS A 171 -3.02 -2.32 5.90
N VAL A 172 -1.74 -1.96 6.06
CA VAL A 172 -0.74 -2.18 5.02
C VAL A 172 -0.36 -3.66 5.03
N GLU A 173 -0.74 -4.37 3.99
CA GLU A 173 -0.52 -5.80 3.90
C GLU A 173 0.94 -6.11 3.52
N PRO A 174 1.47 -7.27 3.96
CA PRO A 174 2.77 -7.75 3.55
C PRO A 174 2.90 -7.81 2.03
N TYR A 175 4.13 -7.73 1.53
CA TYR A 175 4.39 -8.03 0.13
C TYR A 175 4.01 -9.49 -0.17
N THR A 176 2.90 -9.67 -0.87
CA THR A 176 2.55 -10.93 -1.50
C THR A 176 3.00 -10.86 -2.96
N PRO A 177 3.99 -11.66 -3.40
CA PRO A 177 4.34 -11.74 -4.81
C PRO A 177 3.12 -12.27 -5.58
N THR A 178 2.35 -11.38 -6.20
CA THR A 178 1.13 -11.72 -6.93
C THR A 178 1.40 -12.15 -8.38
N SER A 179 2.67 -12.14 -8.80
CA SER A 179 3.07 -12.55 -10.15
C SER A 179 4.51 -13.08 -10.15
N ILE A 180 4.82 -13.92 -11.14
CA ILE A 180 6.20 -14.09 -11.62
C ILE A 180 6.62 -12.73 -12.18
N THR A 181 7.39 -11.97 -11.43
CA THR A 181 8.03 -10.76 -11.95
C THR A 181 9.17 -11.21 -12.87
N GLU A 182 9.12 -10.90 -14.16
CA GLU A 182 10.31 -10.99 -15.00
C GLU A 182 11.34 -10.01 -14.46
N ASN A 183 12.31 -10.53 -13.70
CA ASN A 183 13.51 -9.79 -13.32
C ASN A 183 14.39 -9.67 -14.57
N SER A 184 14.06 -8.74 -15.47
CA SER A 184 14.92 -8.37 -16.60
C SER A 184 16.08 -7.49 -16.12
N THR A 185 16.88 -8.01 -15.17
CA THR A 185 18.23 -7.52 -14.82
C THR A 185 19.21 -8.67 -14.67
N LEU A 186 19.00 -9.73 -15.46
CA LEU A 186 20.01 -10.76 -15.72
C LEU A 186 20.40 -10.62 -17.18
N LEU A 187 21.70 -10.59 -17.47
CA LEU A 187 22.23 -10.80 -18.82
C LEU A 187 21.53 -12.03 -19.40
N VAL A 188 20.50 -11.81 -20.22
CA VAL A 188 19.77 -12.90 -20.86
C VAL A 188 20.81 -13.59 -21.73
N PRO A 189 21.10 -14.89 -21.51
CA PRO A 189 22.03 -15.59 -22.36
C PRO A 189 21.56 -15.47 -23.81
N GLU A 190 22.48 -15.24 -24.72
CA GLU A 190 22.13 -15.25 -26.13
C GLU A 190 22.09 -16.70 -26.60
N PHE A 191 20.91 -17.14 -27.06
CA PHE A 191 20.69 -18.50 -27.54
C PHE A 191 20.73 -18.49 -29.06
N THR A 192 21.70 -19.19 -29.64
CA THR A 192 21.78 -19.40 -31.09
C THR A 192 21.80 -20.88 -31.40
N PHE A 193 21.19 -21.28 -32.51
CA PHE A 193 21.29 -22.63 -33.04
C PHE A 193 22.17 -22.59 -34.28
N ALA A 194 23.21 -23.44 -34.30
CA ALA A 194 24.05 -23.62 -35.47
C ALA A 194 24.32 -25.12 -35.65
N ASN A 195 24.09 -25.64 -36.86
CA ASN A 195 24.39 -27.02 -37.25
C ASN A 195 23.80 -28.09 -36.30
N GLY A 196 22.58 -27.87 -35.80
CA GLY A 196 21.91 -28.82 -34.89
C GLY A 196 22.38 -28.77 -33.44
N THR A 197 23.14 -27.74 -33.06
CA THR A 197 23.64 -27.52 -31.69
C THR A 197 23.17 -26.17 -31.17
N LEU A 198 22.72 -26.15 -29.92
CA LEU A 198 22.43 -24.95 -29.14
C LEU A 198 23.73 -24.36 -28.58
N ASN A 199 23.99 -23.10 -28.90
CA ASN A 199 25.01 -22.28 -28.25
C ASN A 199 24.33 -21.31 -27.28
N VAL A 200 24.89 -21.21 -26.08
CA VAL A 200 24.40 -20.33 -25.01
C VAL A 200 25.52 -19.37 -24.62
N ASN A 201 25.55 -18.19 -25.23
CA ASN A 201 26.59 -17.19 -24.99
C ASN A 201 26.25 -16.33 -23.77
N GLY A 202 27.28 -15.95 -23.01
CA GLY A 202 27.10 -15.11 -21.81
C GLY A 202 26.55 -15.86 -20.59
N PHE A 203 26.53 -17.20 -20.60
CA PHE A 203 26.13 -18.03 -19.48
C PHE A 203 27.24 -19.02 -19.11
N VAL A 204 27.60 -19.07 -17.82
CA VAL A 204 28.54 -20.04 -17.28
C VAL A 204 27.76 -20.95 -16.33
N GLY A 205 27.38 -22.15 -16.79
CA GLY A 205 26.57 -23.08 -16.00
C GLY A 205 26.15 -24.32 -16.79
N LYS A 206 25.29 -25.15 -16.19
CA LYS A 206 24.73 -26.34 -16.84
C LYS A 206 23.55 -25.98 -17.73
N VAL A 207 23.49 -26.56 -18.92
CA VAL A 207 22.41 -26.37 -19.89
C VAL A 207 21.72 -27.71 -20.12
N PHE A 208 20.39 -27.71 -20.02
CA PHE A 208 19.52 -28.85 -20.29
C PHE A 208 18.53 -28.47 -21.39
N ILE A 209 18.24 -29.41 -22.29
CA ILE A 209 17.31 -29.23 -23.40
C ILE A 209 16.23 -30.29 -23.27
N TYR A 210 14.96 -29.89 -23.24
CA TYR A 210 13.82 -30.80 -23.15
C TYR A 210 12.93 -30.67 -24.38
N ASN A 211 12.44 -31.79 -24.90
CA ASN A 211 11.39 -31.79 -25.92
C ASN A 211 10.02 -31.46 -25.31
N ILE A 212 8.98 -31.35 -26.15
CA ILE A 212 7.60 -31.05 -25.70
C ILE A 212 6.99 -32.10 -24.76
N TYR A 213 7.56 -33.30 -24.72
CA TYR A 213 7.15 -34.37 -23.82
C TYR A 213 7.89 -34.31 -22.47
N GLY A 214 8.73 -33.30 -22.25
CA GLY A 214 9.51 -33.13 -21.02
C GLY A 214 10.72 -34.06 -20.92
N VAL A 215 11.11 -34.72 -22.01
CA VAL A 215 12.27 -35.62 -22.04
C VAL A 215 13.52 -34.83 -22.42
N GLU A 216 14.59 -35.01 -21.64
CA GLU A 216 15.90 -34.40 -21.92
C GLU A 216 16.49 -34.96 -23.22
N VAL A 217 16.98 -34.08 -24.08
CA VAL A 217 17.62 -34.41 -25.35
C VAL A 217 19.06 -33.91 -25.39
N PRO A 218 19.98 -34.64 -26.04
CA PRO A 218 21.37 -34.22 -26.14
C PRO A 218 21.50 -32.94 -26.98
N ASN A 219 22.50 -32.12 -26.65
CA ASN A 219 22.84 -30.93 -27.42
C ASN A 219 23.66 -31.26 -28.68
N HIS A 220 23.08 -32.04 -29.59
CA HIS A 220 23.69 -32.44 -30.85
C HIS A 220 22.62 -32.92 -31.83
N ALA A 221 22.72 -32.51 -33.09
CA ALA A 221 21.79 -32.90 -34.16
C ALA A 221 20.31 -32.73 -33.79
N ILE A 222 19.97 -31.63 -33.11
CA ILE A 222 18.62 -31.35 -32.63
C ILE A 222 17.67 -31.12 -33.83
N PRO A 223 16.60 -31.91 -34.00
CA PRO A 223 15.63 -31.72 -35.08
C PRO A 223 14.82 -30.43 -34.93
N SER A 224 14.24 -29.93 -36.02
CA SER A 224 13.25 -28.84 -35.98
C SER A 224 12.08 -29.20 -35.04
N GLY A 225 11.66 -28.26 -34.21
CA GLY A 225 10.66 -28.52 -33.17
C GLY A 225 10.65 -27.47 -32.07
N VAL A 226 9.79 -27.69 -31.07
CA VAL A 226 9.69 -26.84 -29.88
C VAL A 226 10.45 -27.47 -28.73
N TYR A 227 11.30 -26.68 -28.08
CA TYR A 227 12.15 -27.12 -26.97
C TYR A 227 12.05 -26.17 -25.79
N ILE A 228 12.22 -26.73 -24.60
CA ILE A 228 12.42 -25.98 -23.35
C ILE A 228 13.89 -26.08 -22.98
N ILE A 229 14.56 -24.95 -22.86
CA ILE A 229 15.96 -24.86 -22.45
C ILE A 229 15.99 -24.42 -21.00
N LYS A 230 16.69 -25.16 -20.15
CA LYS A 230 16.90 -24.84 -18.74
C LYS A 230 18.39 -24.64 -18.50
N CYS A 231 18.76 -23.47 -17.98
CA CYS A 231 20.13 -23.10 -17.65
C CYS A 231 20.25 -22.96 -16.12
N VAL A 232 21.25 -23.60 -15.49
CA VAL A 232 21.44 -23.60 -14.03
C VAL A 232 22.87 -23.19 -13.67
N ASP A 233 23.00 -22.16 -12.84
CA ASP A 233 24.28 -21.67 -12.30
C ASP A 233 24.10 -21.23 -10.83
N GLY A 234 24.86 -21.84 -9.91
CA GLY A 234 25.00 -21.36 -8.52
C GLY A 234 23.70 -21.06 -7.74
N GLY A 235 22.59 -21.73 -8.07
CA GLY A 235 21.26 -21.50 -7.46
C GLY A 235 20.30 -20.62 -8.29
N LYS A 236 20.77 -20.04 -9.39
CA LYS A 236 19.94 -19.36 -10.39
C LYS A 236 19.50 -20.34 -11.47
N THR A 237 18.23 -20.31 -11.83
CA THR A 237 17.67 -21.10 -12.95
C THR A 237 17.02 -20.16 -13.95
N PHE A 238 17.35 -20.34 -15.22
CA PHE A 238 16.71 -19.67 -16.35
C PHE A 238 16.00 -20.71 -17.23
N VAL A 239 14.79 -20.41 -17.70
CA VAL A 239 14.01 -21.29 -18.58
C VAL A 239 13.51 -20.52 -19.79
N LYS A 240 13.69 -21.07 -20.99
CA LYS A 240 13.21 -20.46 -22.24
C LYS A 240 12.60 -21.49 -23.17
N LYS A 241 11.43 -21.14 -23.72
CA LYS A 241 10.84 -21.87 -24.85
C LYS A 241 11.46 -21.37 -26.14
N MET A 242 11.91 -22.28 -27.00
CA MET A 242 12.45 -21.97 -28.31
C MET A 242 11.80 -22.84 -29.39
N VAL A 243 11.64 -22.25 -30.57
CA VAL A 243 11.19 -22.95 -31.77
C VAL A 243 12.39 -23.02 -32.71
N LEU A 244 12.86 -24.24 -32.97
CA LEU A 244 13.88 -24.52 -33.97
C LEU A 244 13.18 -24.80 -35.29
N LYS A 245 13.53 -24.01 -36.32
CA LYS A 245 13.08 -24.21 -37.69
C LYS A 245 14.07 -25.06 -38.44
#